data_AF-A0AAV0W8Z3-F1
#
_entry.id   AF-A0AAV0W8Z3-F1
#
_cell.length_a   1.000
_cell.length_b   1.000
_cell.length_c   1.000
_cell.angle_alpha   90.00
_cell.angle_beta   90.00
_cell.angle_gamma   90.00
#
_symmetry.space_group_name_H-M   'P 1'
#
loop_
_entity.id
_entity.type
_entity.pdbx_description
1 polymer ?
#
loop_
_entity_poly.entity_id
_entity_poly.type
_entity_poly.pdbx_seq_one_letter_code
_entity_poly.pdbx_strand_id
1 'polypeptide(L)'
;MTSKNKCLTLNEKIKLIESSEKDKLTVKQICELFKCGKSQVYNILKQKNEIKEQWMNGNGRMKRKPKSNANEEINNLTGSVCKC
;
A
#
# COMPACT_ATOMS: atom_id res chain seq x y z
N MET A 1 -22.50 13.16 4.32
CA MET A 1 -21.42 13.86 3.61
C MET A 1 -20.40 12.85 3.13
N THR A 2 -20.50 12.40 1.87
CA THR A 2 -19.53 11.46 1.30
C THR A 2 -18.31 12.24 0.83
N SER A 3 -17.33 12.43 1.71
CA SER A 3 -16.01 12.91 1.29
C SER A 3 -15.47 11.96 0.24
N LYS A 4 -15.37 12.44 -1.01
CA LYS A 4 -14.75 11.71 -2.13
C LYS A 4 -13.36 11.28 -1.66
N ASN A 5 -13.13 9.97 -1.52
CA ASN A 5 -11.83 9.44 -1.12
C ASN A 5 -10.80 9.87 -2.17
N LYS A 6 -9.99 10.88 -1.84
CA LYS A 6 -8.91 11.33 -2.71
C LYS A 6 -7.86 10.23 -2.79
N CYS A 7 -7.65 9.69 -4.00
CA CYS A 7 -6.50 8.85 -4.29
C CYS A 7 -5.23 9.70 -4.20
N LEU A 8 -4.42 9.46 -3.17
CA LEU A 8 -3.14 10.12 -3.00
C LEU A 8 -2.10 9.48 -3.94
N THR A 9 -1.35 10.33 -4.64
CA THR A 9 -0.19 9.90 -5.44
C THR A 9 0.96 9.42 -4.54
N LEU A 10 1.92 8.68 -5.11
CA LEU A 10 3.08 8.18 -4.35
C LEU A 10 3.84 9.32 -3.65
N ASN A 11 4.03 10.44 -4.35
CA ASN A 11 4.68 11.63 -3.80
C ASN A 11 3.89 12.26 -2.64
N GLU A 12 2.56 12.34 -2.75
CA GLU A 12 1.71 12.84 -1.65
C GLU A 12 1.76 11.93 -0.42
N LYS A 13 1.83 10.61 -0.62
CA LYS A 13 1.98 9.65 0.48
C LYS A 13 3.31 9.83 1.23
N ILE A 14 4.41 10.10 0.50
CA ILE A 14 5.72 10.38 1.11
C ILE A 14 5.68 11.68 1.92
N LYS A 15 5.14 12.76 1.34
CA LYS A 15 4.97 14.03 2.07
C LYS A 15 4.15 13.86 3.34
N LEU A 16 3.09 13.07 3.28
CA LEU A 16 2.27 12.74 4.44
C LEU A 16 3.08 12.03 5.54
N ILE A 17 3.90 11.04 5.16
CA ILE A 17 4.76 10.32 6.11
C ILE A 17 5.80 11.28 6.72
N GLU A 18 6.42 12.13 5.91
CA GLU A 18 7.37 13.14 6.41
C GLU A 18 6.71 14.11 7.39
N SER A 19 5.52 14.63 7.09
CA SER A 19 4.79 15.51 8.00
C SER A 19 4.35 14.81 9.30
N SER A 20 4.13 13.49 9.26
CA SER A 20 3.86 12.73 10.47
C SER A 20 5.11 12.51 11.32
N GLU A 21 6.29 12.36 10.72
CA GLU A 21 7.55 12.04 11.42
C GLU A 21 8.34 13.30 11.85
N LYS A 22 8.47 14.30 10.98
CA LYS A 22 9.19 15.56 11.24
C LYS A 22 8.34 16.55 12.03
N ASP A 23 7.18 16.90 11.48
CA ASP A 23 6.31 17.94 12.06
C ASP A 23 5.46 17.40 13.23
N LYS A 24 5.50 16.08 13.49
CA LYS A 24 4.71 15.37 14.50
C LYS A 24 3.22 15.72 14.45
N LEU A 25 2.70 15.96 13.24
CA LEU A 25 1.29 16.33 13.06
C LEU A 25 0.38 15.18 13.47
N THR A 26 -0.75 15.54 14.08
CA THR A 26 -1.77 14.55 14.43
C THR A 26 -2.48 14.03 13.17
N VAL A 27 -3.02 12.81 13.26
CA VAL A 27 -3.81 12.19 12.16
C VAL A 27 -4.96 13.09 11.72
N LYS A 28 -5.55 13.87 12.64
CA LYS A 28 -6.62 14.84 12.33
C LYS A 28 -6.10 15.97 11.42
N GLN A 29 -4.97 16.59 11.77
CA GLN A 29 -4.37 17.65 10.95
C GLN A 29 -3.94 17.13 9.57
N ILE A 30 -3.37 15.93 9.51
CA ILE A 30 -3.00 15.28 8.25
C ILE A 30 -4.23 15.03 7.36
N CYS A 31 -5.33 14.57 7.96
CA CYS A 31 -6.60 14.35 7.28
C CYS A 31 -7.14 15.65 6.64
N GLU A 32 -7.04 16.77 7.37
CA GLU A 32 -7.47 18.09 6.89
C GLU A 32 -6.55 18.64 5.78
N LEU A 33 -5.23 18.54 5.94
CA LEU A 33 -4.24 19.02 4.97
C LEU A 33 -4.31 18.28 3.64
N PHE A 34 -4.39 16.95 3.68
CA PHE A 34 -4.37 16.10 2.48
C PHE A 34 -5.76 15.76 1.95
N LYS A 35 -6.83 16.23 2.63
CA LYS A 35 -8.23 15.94 2.31
C LYS A 35 -8.49 14.45 2.09
N CYS A 36 -7.97 13.63 3.01
CA CYS A 36 -8.02 12.16 2.93
C CYS A 36 -8.69 11.55 4.16
N GLY A 37 -9.23 10.33 4.05
CA GLY A 37 -9.89 9.67 5.18
C GLY A 37 -8.90 9.16 6.23
N LYS A 38 -9.32 9.11 7.50
CA LYS A 38 -8.50 8.60 8.62
C LYS A 38 -7.94 7.20 8.34
N SER A 39 -8.77 6.28 7.84
CA SER A 39 -8.37 4.91 7.49
C SER A 39 -7.26 4.89 6.44
N GLN A 40 -7.28 5.82 5.48
CA GLN A 40 -6.25 5.94 4.47
C GLN A 40 -4.92 6.40 5.09
N VAL A 41 -4.97 7.38 6.00
CA VAL A 41 -3.78 7.85 6.74
C VAL A 41 -3.16 6.70 7.54
N TYR A 42 -3.95 5.97 8.33
CA TYR A 42 -3.44 4.83 9.10
C TYR A 42 -2.82 3.75 8.21
N ASN A 43 -3.44 3.44 7.08
CA ASN A 43 -2.92 2.43 6.18
C ASN A 43 -1.59 2.87 5.53
N ILE A 44 -1.46 4.16 5.18
CA ILE A 44 -0.21 4.74 4.67
C ILE A 44 0.89 4.70 5.73
N LEU A 45 0.57 5.08 6.98
CA LEU A 45 1.54 5.06 8.07
C LEU A 45 1.99 3.62 8.41
N LYS A 46 1.09 2.63 8.31
CA LYS A 46 1.41 1.21 8.50
C LYS A 46 2.35 0.69 7.41
N GLN A 47 2.14 1.09 6.17
CA GLN A 47 2.92 0.69 5.00
C GLN A 47 4.06 1.68 4.66
N LYS A 48 4.46 2.54 5.61
CA LYS A 48 5.38 3.66 5.34
C LYS A 48 6.73 3.22 4.76
N ASN A 49 7.25 2.08 5.19
CA ASN A 49 8.52 1.54 4.72
C ASN A 49 8.40 1.07 3.26
N GLU A 50 7.34 0.32 2.94
CA GLU A 50 7.07 -0.13 1.57
C GLU A 50 6.87 1.05 0.61
N ILE A 51 6.16 2.09 1.07
CA ILE A 51 5.92 3.31 0.27
C ILE A 51 7.24 4.07 0.02
N LYS A 52 8.11 4.18 1.03
CA LYS A 52 9.45 4.79 0.87
C LYS A 52 10.32 3.99 -0.09
N GLU A 53 10.33 2.67 0.03
CA GLU A 53 11.07 1.79 -0.88
C GLU A 53 10.54 1.91 -2.32
N GLN A 54 9.22 1.96 -2.52
CA GLN A 54 8.61 2.20 -3.83
C GLN A 54 9.00 3.56 -4.43
N TRP A 55 9.11 4.59 -3.60
CA TRP A 55 9.52 5.91 -4.05
C TRP A 55 11.00 5.95 -4.45
N MET A 56 11.88 5.28 -3.70
CA MET A 56 13.30 5.12 -4.01
C MET A 56 13.53 4.29 -5.28
N ASN A 57 12.78 3.19 -5.44
CA ASN A 57 12.98 2.22 -6.52
C ASN A 57 12.33 2.61 -7.86
N GLY A 58 11.74 3.81 -7.98
CA GLY A 58 11.28 4.41 -9.24
C GLY A 58 10.57 3.45 -10.21
N ASN A 59 9.23 3.39 -10.18
CA ASN A 59 8.40 2.55 -11.05
C ASN A 59 8.53 1.01 -10.86
N GLY A 60 9.06 0.54 -9.73
CA GLY A 60 8.91 -0.85 -9.33
C GLY A 60 7.43 -1.21 -9.16
N ARG A 61 6.84 -1.87 -10.17
CA ARG A 61 5.46 -2.38 -10.15
C ARG A 61 5.17 -2.96 -8.77
N MET A 62 4.13 -2.46 -8.10
CA MET A 62 3.69 -3.02 -6.81
C MET A 62 3.51 -4.52 -7.02
N LYS A 63 4.44 -5.34 -6.51
CA LYS A 63 4.30 -6.79 -6.51
C LYS A 63 3.05 -7.05 -5.68
N ARG A 64 1.94 -7.34 -6.37
CA ARG A 64 0.73 -7.81 -5.69
C ARG A 64 1.19 -9.00 -4.87
N LYS A 65 1.13 -8.88 -3.54
CA LYS A 65 1.28 -10.04 -2.67
C LYS A 65 0.24 -11.04 -3.17
N PRO A 66 0.61 -12.26 -3.60
CA PRO A 66 -0.39 -13.27 -3.92
C PRO A 66 -1.26 -13.42 -2.68
N LYS A 67 -2.58 -13.34 -2.88
CA LYS A 67 -3.55 -13.58 -1.82
C LYS A 67 -3.34 -15.03 -1.44
N SER A 68 -2.71 -15.31 -0.31
CA SER A 68 -2.55 -16.67 0.20
C SER A 68 -3.94 -17.18 0.54
N ASN A 69 -4.59 -17.82 -0.44
CA ASN A 69 -5.69 -18.73 -0.18
C ASN A 69 -5.10 -19.87 0.65
N ALA A 70 -5.54 -20.01 1.89
CA ALA A 70 -5.19 -21.10 2.78
C ALA A 70 -5.86 -22.44 2.35
N ASN A 71 -5.86 -22.74 1.05
CA ASN A 71 -6.38 -23.99 0.49
C ASN A 71 -5.74 -24.29 -0.89
N GLU A 72 -4.47 -24.65 -0.91
CA GLU A 72 -3.85 -25.39 -2.02
C GLU A 72 -3.12 -26.61 -1.45
N GLU A 73 -3.87 -27.51 -0.80
CA GLU A 73 -3.40 -28.86 -0.43
C GLU A 73 -3.71 -29.91 -1.51
N ILE A 74 -4.13 -29.55 -2.72
CA ILE A 74 -4.48 -30.58 -3.72
C ILE A 74 -4.09 -30.13 -5.13
N ASN A 75 -2.83 -30.30 -5.51
CA ASN A 75 -2.45 -30.85 -6.83
C ASN A 75 -0.93 -31.08 -6.92
N ASN A 76 -0.37 -31.85 -6.00
CA ASN A 76 0.86 -32.59 -6.24
C ASN A 76 0.46 -34.06 -6.38
N LEU A 77 0.08 -34.49 -7.60
CA LEU A 77 0.15 -35.86 -8.13
C LEU A 77 -0.78 -35.95 -9.36
N THR A 78 -0.23 -35.79 -10.56
CA THR A 78 -0.65 -36.31 -11.89
C THR A 78 -0.28 -35.25 -12.92
N GLY A 79 0.58 -35.45 -13.91
CA GLY A 79 1.21 -36.66 -14.39
C GLY A 79 2.33 -36.25 -15.34
N SER A 80 3.36 -37.08 -15.34
CA SER A 80 4.37 -37.14 -16.38
C SER A 80 3.71 -37.23 -17.77
N VAL A 81 4.45 -36.77 -18.79
CA VAL A 81 4.24 -36.98 -20.23
C VAL A 81 3.29 -36.01 -20.95
N CYS A 82 3.88 -35.05 -21.68
CA CYS A 82 3.69 -34.96 -23.12
C CYS A 82 4.76 -34.04 -23.75
N LYS A 83 5.68 -34.68 -24.47
CA LYS A 83 6.63 -34.06 -25.39
C LYS A 83 6.01 -34.16 -26.78
N CYS A 84 5.74 -33.02 -27.41
CA CYS A 84 5.56 -32.95 -28.86
C CYS A 84 6.87 -32.53 -29.49
#